data_AF-A0A1Q4Z134-F1
#
_entry.id   AF-A0A1Q4Z134-F1
#
_cell.length_a   1.000
_cell.length_b   1.000
_cell.length_c   1.000
_cell.angle_alpha   90.00
_cell.angle_beta   90.00
_cell.angle_gamma   90.00
#
_symmetry.space_group_name_H-M   'P 1'
#
loop_
_entity.id
_entity.type
_entity.pdbx_description
1 polymer ?
#
loop_
_entity_poly.entity_id
_entity_poly.type
_entity_poly.pdbx_seq_one_letter_code
_entity_poly.pdbx_strand_id
1 'polypeptide(L)' 'MFAVADLVIINKIDLLPYVDFDGDQCEKYARSINPDLQVLKVSATTGEGMTDWYDWLGERY' A
#
# COMPACT_ATOMS: atom_id res chain seq x y z
N MET A 1 1.44 12.28 -8.13
CA MET A 1 0.63 11.32 -7.37
C MET A 1 1.38 10.88 -6.12
N PHE A 2 2.52 10.17 -6.22
CA PHE A 2 3.31 9.73 -5.05
C PHE A 2 3.97 10.86 -4.24
N ALA A 3 4.44 11.91 -4.92
CA ALA A 3 5.20 13.01 -4.31
C ALA A 3 4.44 13.83 -3.24
N VAL A 4 3.10 13.70 -3.16
CA VAL A 4 2.25 14.49 -2.25
C VAL A 4 1.29 13.63 -1.45
N ALA A 5 1.37 12.30 -1.60
CA ALA A 5 0.50 11.38 -0.88
C ALA A 5 1.11 11.07 0.50
N ASP A 6 0.27 11.08 1.54
CA ASP A 6 0.65 10.61 2.87
C ASP A 6 0.68 9.07 2.95
N LEU A 7 -0.15 8.41 2.14
CA LEU A 7 -0.31 6.96 2.10
C LEU A 7 -0.56 6.48 0.66
N VAL A 8 0.06 5.35 0.32
CA VAL A 8 -0.26 4.54 -0.86
C VAL A 8 -0.78 3.19 -0.44
N ILE A 9 -1.84 2.74 -1.10
CA ILE A 9 -2.41 1.40 -0.91
C ILE A 9 -2.15 0.58 -2.17
N ILE A 10 -1.42 -0.53 -2.01
CA ILE A 10 -1.25 -1.56 -3.03
C ILE A 10 -2.31 -2.62 -2.75
N ASN A 11 -3.42 -2.55 -3.49
CA ASN A 11 -4.53 -3.49 -3.35
C ASN A 11 -4.34 -4.74 -4.24
N LYS A 12 -5.10 -5.79 -3.93
CA LYS A 12 -5.17 -7.08 -4.64
C LYS A 12 -3.91 -7.91 -4.51
N ILE A 13 -3.28 -7.89 -3.34
CA ILE A 13 -2.09 -8.71 -3.07
C ILE A 13 -2.37 -10.23 -3.13
N ASP A 14 -3.64 -10.63 -3.02
CA ASP A 14 -4.10 -11.99 -3.30
C ASP A 14 -3.79 -12.46 -4.73
N LEU A 15 -3.52 -11.52 -5.65
CA LEU A 15 -3.17 -11.83 -7.03
C LEU A 15 -1.67 -12.03 -7.27
N LEU A 16 -0.79 -11.73 -6.31
CA LEU A 16 0.67 -11.83 -6.49
C LEU A 16 1.16 -13.20 -7.00
N PRO A 17 0.56 -14.35 -6.64
CA PRO A 17 0.96 -15.64 -7.22
C PRO A 17 0.62 -15.79 -8.71
N TYR A 18 -0.23 -14.93 -9.26
CA TYR A 18 -0.81 -15.04 -10.61
C TYR A 18 -0.38 -13.92 -11.55
N VAL A 19 0.35 -12.91 -11.06
CA VAL A 19 0.81 -11.78 -11.86
C VAL A 19 2.29 -11.53 -11.64
N ASP A 20 2.96 -11.01 -12.67
CA ASP A 20 4.35 -10.58 -12.58
C ASP A 20 4.43 -9.16 -12.00
N PHE A 21 4.10 -9.02 -10.72
CA PHE A 21 4.19 -7.77 -10.00
C PHE A 21 4.96 -7.94 -8.69
N ASP A 22 6.03 -7.17 -8.54
CA ASP A 22 6.83 -7.11 -7.32
C ASP A 22 6.39 -5.92 -6.46
N GLY A 23 5.65 -6.22 -5.38
CA GLY A 23 5.17 -5.22 -4.44
C GLY A 23 6.29 -4.54 -3.64
N ASP A 24 7.40 -5.22 -3.37
CA ASP A 24 8.55 -4.63 -2.66
C ASP A 24 9.31 -3.66 -3.56
N GLN A 25 9.47 -4.02 -4.84
CA GLN A 25 10.07 -3.11 -5.81
C GLN A 25 9.20 -1.88 -6.05
N CYS A 26 7.87 -2.05 -6.13
CA CYS A 26 6.93 -0.94 -6.22
C CYS A 26 7.07 0.01 -5.02
N GLU A 27 7.12 -0.53 -3.80
CA GLU A 27 7.31 0.25 -2.58
C GLU A 27 8.63 1.03 -2.59
N LYS A 28 9.75 0.39 -2.98
CA LYS A 28 11.05 1.05 -3.09
C LYS A 28 11.01 2.25 -4.04
N TYR A 29 10.37 2.11 -5.20
CA TYR A 29 10.22 3.21 -6.15
C TYR A 29 9.28 4.31 -5.65
N ALA A 30 8.21 3.95 -4.95
CA ALA A 30 7.32 4.96 -4.35
C ALA A 30 8.08 5.79 -3.31
N ARG A 31 8.89 5.15 -2.46
CA ARG A 31 9.72 5.81 -1.44
C ARG A 31 10.88 6.62 -2.02
N SER A 32 11.40 6.26 -3.20
CA SER A 32 12.44 7.07 -3.84
C SER A 32 11.91 8.43 -4.35
N ILE A 33 10.60 8.53 -4.59
CA ILE A 33 9.91 9.78 -4.95
C ILE A 33 9.49 10.56 -3.71
N ASN A 34 9.00 9.87 -2.67
CA ASN A 34 8.61 10.47 -1.40
C ASN A 34 9.12 9.59 -0.24
N PRO A 35 10.24 9.96 0.42
CA PRO A 35 10.82 9.18 1.50
C PRO A 35 9.91 8.99 2.72
N ASP A 36 9.03 9.94 2.99
CA ASP A 36 8.10 9.92 4.13
C ASP A 36 6.80 9.16 3.84
N LEU A 37 6.64 8.66 2.62
CA LEU A 37 5.44 7.96 2.18
C LEU A 37 5.20 6.68 2.98
N GLN A 38 4.00 6.52 3.51
CA GLN A 38 3.56 5.23 4.03
C GLN A 38 3.01 4.37 2.88
N VAL A 39 3.26 3.06 2.93
CA VAL A 39 2.74 2.09 1.96
C VAL A 39 2.07 0.97 2.71
N LEU A 40 0.82 0.68 2.36
CA LEU A 40 0.07 -0.47 2.87
C LEU A 40 -0.23 -1.44 1.73
N LYS A 41 -0.05 -2.72 2.01
CA LYS A 41 -0.35 -3.83 1.11
C LYS A 41 -1.63 -4.49 1.60
N VAL A 42 -2.66 -4.53 0.76
CA VAL A 42 -3.98 -5.00 1.16
C VAL A 42 -4.61 -5.91 0.11
N SER A 43 -5.55 -6.73 0.55
CA SER A 43 -6.54 -7.34 -0.32
C SER A 43 -7.92 -6.99 0.19
N ALA A 44 -8.64 -6.15 -0.56
CA ALA A 44 -10.05 -5.90 -0.31
C ALA A 44 -10.93 -7.16 -0.53
N THR A 45 -10.41 -8.18 -1.23
CA THR A 45 -11.10 -9.45 -1.47
C THR A 45 -11.02 -10.37 -0.26
N THR A 46 -9.83 -10.54 0.31
CA THR A 46 -9.60 -11.48 1.43
C THR A 46 -9.70 -10.79 2.79
N GLY A 47 -9.61 -9.47 2.84
CA GLY A 47 -9.54 -8.67 4.06
C GLY A 47 -8.11 -8.46 4.60
N GLU A 48 -7.10 -9.05 3.97
CA GLU A 48 -5.70 -8.90 4.39
C GLU A 48 -5.26 -7.43 4.36
N GLY A 49 -4.62 -6.96 5.43
CA GLY A 49 -4.11 -5.58 5.56
C GLY A 49 -5.18 -4.49 5.73
N MET A 50 -6.47 -4.84 5.73
CA MET A 50 -7.55 -3.86 5.83
C MET A 50 -7.64 -3.20 7.21
N THR A 51 -7.32 -3.93 8.29
CA THR A 51 -7.27 -3.37 9.65
C THR A 51 -6.26 -2.23 9.76
N ASP A 52 -5.04 -2.42 9.23
CA ASP A 52 -4.00 -1.39 9.25
C ASP A 52 -4.44 -0.12 8.51
N TRP A 53 -5.20 -0.28 7.42
CA TRP A 53 -5.78 0.85 6.71
C TRP A 53 -6.86 1.57 7.52
N TYR A 54 -7.73 0.82 8.22
CA TYR A 54 -8.75 1.41 9.08
C TYR A 54 -8.14 2.15 10.27
N ASP A 55 -7.10 1.59 10.88
CA ASP A 55 -6.38 2.23 11.98
C ASP A 55 -5.72 3.53 11.51
N TRP A 56 -5.09 3.52 10.34
CA TRP A 56 -4.52 4.74 9.74
C TRP A 56 -5.55 5.85 9.49
N LEU A 57 -6.77 5.47 9.10
CA LEU A 57 -7.88 6.41 8.96
C LEU A 57 -8.35 6.91 10.33
N GLY A 58 -8.46 6.03 11.31
CA GLY A 58 -8.89 6.35 12.68
C GLY A 58 -7.96 7.33 13.40
N GLU A 59 -6.64 7.25 13.17
CA GLU A 59 -5.65 8.18 13.73
C GLU A 59 -5.74 9.61 13.17
N ARG A 60 -6.46 9.81 12.06
CA ARG A 60 -6.58 11.10 11.35
C ARG A 60 -7.90 11.83 11.60
N TYR A 61 -8.81 11.25 12.39
CA TYR A 61 -10.06 11.87 12.84
C TYR A 61 -10.04 12.12 14.35
#